data_AF-A0A958PCW0-F1
#
_entry.id   AF-A0A958PCW0-F1
#
_cell.length_a   1.000
_cell.length_b   1.000
_cell.length_c   1.000
_cell.angle_alpha   90.00
_cell.angle_beta   90.00
_cell.angle_gamma   90.00
#
_symmetry.space_group_name_H-M   'P 1'
#
loop_
_entity.id
_entity.type
_entity.pdbx_description
1 polymer ?
#
loop_
_entity_poly.entity_id
_entity_poly.type
_entity_poly.pdbx_seq_one_letter_code
_entity_poly.pdbx_strand_id
1 'polypeptide(L)'
;MKFYLKSDGKIFRVNAILSYLMICVCIIYSLGCSQIKTKEREELSSSEDSPEKEYSIKADREEIKELRKDIPKDKQDTNDELAFVLNLTRSGKEDPNKVRSRFDAELRKVRNRFRDDQRKTRENYTKEERDRRSDFLKKLNKERDDFKSDKNTREENKEFYKEQDSKRKEFFAKERDKRKEFEAEMNTRSKDFNAYIKDKRGEFNQILKDYREQKREEKRIRQEQEREKKKKKMEEARSRSRRRGQGYQSQSAVSNNPALKEFDDMKNVPGRVLSPDEE
;
A
#
# COMPACT_ATOMS: atom_id res chain seq x y z
N MET A 1 27.34 -44.16 -21.36
CA MET A 1 28.28 -43.60 -22.35
C MET A 1 29.54 -43.15 -21.63
N LYS A 2 30.74 -43.55 -22.08
CA LYS A 2 32.02 -43.10 -21.50
C LYS A 2 32.58 -41.99 -22.39
N PHE A 3 32.69 -40.78 -21.86
CA PHE A 3 33.23 -39.63 -22.58
C PHE A 3 34.74 -39.51 -22.31
N TYR A 4 35.53 -39.38 -23.37
CA TYR A 4 36.98 -39.17 -23.30
C TYR A 4 37.30 -37.88 -24.04
N LEU A 5 38.08 -37.00 -23.40
CA LEU A 5 38.65 -35.81 -24.02
C LEU A 5 40.12 -36.11 -24.32
N LYS A 6 40.53 -35.91 -25.58
CA LYS A 6 41.90 -36.17 -26.05
C LYS A 6 42.56 -34.82 -26.31
N SER A 7 43.53 -34.47 -25.47
CA SER A 7 44.43 -33.34 -25.67
C SER A 7 45.86 -33.85 -25.42
N ASP A 8 46.75 -33.55 -26.36
CA ASP A 8 48.20 -33.78 -26.30
C ASP A 8 48.64 -35.20 -25.92
N GLY A 9 48.06 -36.18 -26.61
CA GLY A 9 48.53 -37.57 -26.58
C GLY A 9 48.25 -38.34 -25.28
N LYS A 10 47.61 -37.74 -24.28
CA LYS A 10 47.24 -38.40 -23.02
C LYS A 10 45.72 -38.49 -22.90
N ILE A 11 45.22 -39.72 -22.72
CA ILE A 11 43.78 -39.99 -22.57
C ILE A 11 43.42 -39.81 -21.09
N PHE A 12 42.83 -38.68 -20.73
CA PHE A 12 42.33 -38.46 -19.38
C PHE A 12 40.86 -38.90 -19.29
N ARG A 13 40.56 -39.75 -18.30
CA ARG A 13 39.19 -40.14 -17.98
C ARG A 13 38.49 -38.94 -17.34
N VAL A 14 37.48 -38.39 -18.01
CA VAL A 14 36.73 -37.18 -17.59
C VAL A 14 36.17 -37.32 -16.17
N ASN A 15 35.84 -38.54 -15.73
CA ASN A 15 35.37 -38.81 -14.37
C ASN A 15 36.42 -38.53 -13.29
N ALA A 16 37.72 -38.68 -13.58
CA ALA A 16 38.78 -38.40 -12.61
C ALA A 16 38.92 -36.89 -12.36
N ILE A 17 38.78 -36.07 -13.40
CA ILE A 17 38.85 -34.60 -13.30
C ILE A 17 37.64 -34.06 -12.54
N LEU A 18 36.43 -34.57 -12.84
CA LEU A 18 35.22 -34.21 -12.09
C LEU A 18 35.27 -34.63 -10.62
N SER A 19 35.89 -35.78 -10.31
CA SER A 19 36.08 -36.21 -8.92
C SER A 19 37.03 -35.29 -8.14
N TYR A 20 38.13 -34.83 -8.77
CA TYR A 20 39.06 -33.89 -8.15
C TYR A 20 38.43 -32.51 -7.93
N LEU A 21 37.60 -32.06 -8.87
CA LEU A 21 36.89 -30.77 -8.77
C LEU A 21 35.86 -30.79 -7.62
N MET A 22 35.15 -31.90 -7.44
CA MET A 22 34.23 -32.08 -6.29
C MET A 22 34.95 -32.16 -4.95
N ILE A 23 36.12 -32.82 -4.88
CA ILE A 23 36.92 -32.88 -3.64
C ILE A 23 37.44 -31.48 -3.27
N CYS A 24 37.89 -30.68 -4.24
CA CYS A 24 38.32 -29.30 -3.99
C CYS A 24 37.17 -28.41 -3.48
N VAL A 25 35.94 -28.58 -3.99
CA VAL A 25 34.77 -27.83 -3.50
C VAL A 25 34.40 -28.25 -2.06
N CYS A 26 34.51 -29.53 -1.72
CA CYS A 26 34.26 -30.01 -0.35
C CYS A 26 35.30 -29.51 0.68
N ILE A 27 36.56 -29.31 0.27
CA ILE A 27 37.61 -28.76 1.16
C ILE A 27 37.36 -27.27 1.42
N ILE A 28 36.82 -26.52 0.46
CA ILE A 28 36.50 -25.09 0.65
C ILE A 28 35.30 -24.90 1.59
N TYR A 29 34.33 -25.83 1.61
CA TYR A 29 33.19 -25.76 2.54
C TYR A 29 33.52 -26.16 3.99
N SER A 30 34.62 -26.87 4.25
CA SER A 30 34.97 -27.35 5.59
C SER A 30 35.88 -26.41 6.39
N LEU A 31 36.38 -25.32 5.80
CA LEU A 31 37.22 -24.31 6.48
C LEU A 31 36.47 -23.04 6.91
N GLY A 32 35.14 -22.99 6.74
CA GLY A 32 34.30 -21.81 7.02
C GLY A 32 33.71 -21.71 8.44
N CYS A 33 34.20 -22.49 9.41
CA CYS A 33 33.79 -22.39 10.81
C CYS A 33 34.99 -22.05 11.70
N SER A 34 35.21 -20.76 11.96
CA SER A 34 36.03 -20.30 13.09
C SER A 34 35.71 -18.84 13.46
N GLN A 35 35.15 -18.69 14.66
CA GLN A 35 35.23 -17.51 15.54
C GLN A 35 34.31 -16.30 15.30
N ILE A 36 33.12 -16.32 15.91
CA ILE A 36 32.60 -15.14 16.63
C ILE A 36 32.13 -15.59 18.03
N LYS A 37 32.61 -14.84 19.02
CA LYS A 37 32.61 -15.13 20.45
C LYS A 37 31.22 -15.22 21.08
N THR A 38 31.15 -16.15 22.02
CA THR A 38 30.17 -16.40 23.07
C THR A 38 29.94 -15.20 24.01
N LYS A 39 28.67 -15.01 24.42
CA LYS A 39 28.32 -14.62 25.78
C LYS A 39 27.06 -15.39 26.21
N GLU A 40 27.20 -16.10 27.32
CA GLU A 40 26.34 -17.15 27.86
C GLU A 40 24.92 -16.69 28.25
N ARG A 41 23.94 -17.58 28.05
CA ARG A 41 23.13 -18.18 29.14
C ARG A 41 22.32 -19.38 28.64
N GLU A 42 22.82 -20.58 28.95
CA GLU A 42 22.15 -21.90 29.03
C GLU A 42 20.82 -21.81 29.84
N GLU A 43 19.79 -22.65 29.72
CA GLU A 43 19.42 -23.90 29.02
C GLU A 43 17.88 -23.99 29.21
N LEU A 44 17.03 -24.68 28.45
CA LEU A 44 16.92 -26.15 28.35
C LEU A 44 15.65 -26.50 27.54
N SER A 45 15.67 -27.69 26.95
CA SER A 45 14.56 -28.51 26.43
C SER A 45 14.31 -28.47 24.92
N SER A 46 15.08 -29.34 24.28
CA SER A 46 14.75 -30.06 23.07
C SER A 46 13.48 -30.88 23.22
N SER A 47 12.51 -30.68 22.33
CA SER A 47 11.85 -31.76 21.58
C SER A 47 10.74 -31.16 20.71
N GLU A 48 10.82 -31.46 19.41
CA GLU A 48 9.74 -31.77 18.48
C GLU A 48 9.95 -31.07 17.13
N ASP A 49 10.25 -31.91 16.15
CA ASP A 49 10.04 -31.68 14.73
C ASP A 49 8.58 -31.25 14.50
N SER A 50 8.32 -29.96 14.70
CA SER A 50 7.13 -29.33 14.18
C SER A 50 7.31 -29.13 12.67
N PRO A 51 6.34 -29.55 11.84
CA PRO A 51 6.30 -29.28 10.40
C PRO A 51 5.99 -27.80 10.10
N GLU A 52 6.55 -26.87 10.87
CA GLU A 52 6.46 -25.43 10.67
C GLU A 52 7.67 -24.87 9.91
N LYS A 53 8.76 -25.64 9.79
CA LYS A 53 9.93 -25.24 8.98
C LYS A 53 9.70 -25.38 7.47
N GLU A 54 8.73 -26.17 7.02
CA GLU A 54 8.35 -26.28 5.60
C GLU A 54 7.50 -25.10 5.10
N TYR A 55 7.10 -24.16 5.98
CA TYR A 55 6.36 -22.96 5.62
C TYR A 55 6.98 -21.68 6.20
N SER A 56 8.32 -21.59 6.22
CA SER A 56 8.99 -20.34 6.59
C SER A 56 8.86 -19.33 5.46
N ILE A 57 7.78 -18.54 5.49
CA ILE A 57 7.51 -17.39 4.60
C ILE A 57 8.69 -16.39 4.58
N LYS A 58 9.66 -16.49 5.48
CA LYS A 58 10.89 -15.68 5.45
C LYS A 58 11.77 -16.00 4.24
N ALA A 59 11.92 -17.27 3.87
CA ALA A 59 12.69 -17.66 2.68
C ALA A 59 12.00 -17.12 1.41
N ASP A 60 10.69 -17.31 1.29
CA ASP A 60 9.89 -16.75 0.20
C ASP A 60 9.96 -15.22 0.14
N ARG A 61 9.99 -14.53 1.29
CA ARG A 61 10.12 -13.05 1.35
C ARG A 61 11.50 -12.59 0.90
N GLU A 62 12.55 -13.36 1.17
CA GLU A 62 13.90 -13.06 0.71
C GLU A 62 14.02 -13.32 -0.78
N GLU A 63 13.51 -14.45 -1.27
CA GLU A 63 13.45 -14.77 -2.71
C GLU A 63 12.62 -13.74 -3.49
N ILE A 64 11.45 -13.32 -2.99
CA ILE A 64 10.66 -12.25 -3.60
C ILE A 64 11.43 -10.92 -3.62
N LYS A 65 12.23 -10.62 -2.59
CA LYS A 65 13.08 -9.40 -2.61
C LYS A 65 14.19 -9.50 -3.64
N GLU A 66 14.74 -10.69 -3.88
CA GLU A 66 15.74 -10.91 -4.91
C GLU A 66 15.13 -10.78 -6.31
N LEU A 67 13.97 -11.40 -6.55
CA LEU A 67 13.20 -11.27 -7.78
C LEU A 67 12.74 -9.82 -8.04
N ARG A 68 12.51 -9.04 -6.98
CA ARG A 68 12.22 -7.61 -7.11
C ARG A 68 13.42 -6.79 -7.58
N LYS A 69 14.67 -7.23 -7.41
CA LYS A 69 15.86 -6.45 -7.84
C LYS A 69 15.86 -6.17 -9.35
N ASP A 70 15.27 -7.07 -10.14
CA ASP A 70 15.22 -6.96 -11.61
C ASP A 70 14.06 -6.12 -12.13
N ILE A 71 13.10 -5.78 -11.27
CA ILE A 71 11.96 -4.94 -11.64
C ILE A 71 12.37 -3.46 -11.52
N PRO A 72 12.11 -2.61 -12.53
CA PRO A 72 12.32 -1.17 -12.39
C PRO A 72 11.61 -0.61 -11.16
N LYS A 73 12.30 0.23 -10.38
CA LYS A 73 11.81 0.74 -9.09
C LYS A 73 10.42 1.40 -9.19
N ASP A 74 10.19 2.16 -10.26
CA ASP A 74 8.90 2.80 -10.54
C ASP A 74 7.74 1.78 -10.69
N LYS A 75 8.03 0.58 -11.23
CA LYS A 75 7.05 -0.50 -11.35
C LYS A 75 6.81 -1.21 -10.01
N GLN A 76 7.81 -1.27 -9.14
CA GLN A 76 7.65 -1.83 -7.80
C GLN A 76 6.75 -0.94 -6.95
N ASP A 77 7.01 0.37 -6.97
CA ASP A 77 6.25 1.36 -6.21
C ASP A 77 4.77 1.37 -6.65
N THR A 78 4.51 1.35 -7.96
CA THR A 78 3.13 1.27 -8.48
C THR A 78 2.43 -0.04 -8.11
N ASN A 79 3.13 -1.18 -8.14
CA ASN A 79 2.57 -2.47 -7.73
C ASN A 79 2.28 -2.54 -6.23
N ASP A 80 3.16 -2.01 -5.38
CA ASP A 80 2.97 -1.99 -3.93
C ASP A 80 1.83 -1.02 -3.54
N GLU A 81 1.67 0.09 -4.26
CA GLU A 81 0.51 1.00 -4.11
C GLU A 81 -0.81 0.36 -4.54
N LEU A 82 -0.83 -0.32 -5.68
CA LEU A 82 -2.00 -1.07 -6.14
C LEU A 82 -2.34 -2.20 -5.16
N ALA A 83 -1.32 -2.91 -4.67
CA ALA A 83 -1.50 -3.93 -3.64
C ALA A 83 -2.08 -3.33 -2.35
N PHE A 84 -1.65 -2.13 -1.96
CA PHE A 84 -2.24 -1.43 -0.82
C PHE A 84 -3.73 -1.11 -1.04
N VAL A 85 -4.09 -0.57 -2.21
CA VAL A 85 -5.48 -0.26 -2.55
C VAL A 85 -6.35 -1.53 -2.61
N LEU A 86 -5.83 -2.60 -3.21
CA LEU A 86 -6.51 -3.90 -3.26
C LEU A 86 -6.64 -4.53 -1.87
N ASN A 87 -5.64 -4.37 -1.00
CA ASN A 87 -5.69 -4.89 0.37
C ASN A 87 -6.82 -4.23 1.18
N LEU A 88 -7.10 -2.94 0.94
CA LEU A 88 -8.22 -2.24 1.59
C LEU A 88 -9.59 -2.85 1.25
N THR A 89 -9.76 -3.44 0.06
CA THR A 89 -11.03 -4.07 -0.38
C THR A 89 -11.05 -5.59 -0.22
N ARG A 90 -9.87 -6.25 -0.16
CA ARG A 90 -9.71 -7.70 -0.14
C ARG A 90 -10.39 -8.40 1.04
N SER A 91 -10.52 -7.73 2.18
CA SER A 91 -11.15 -8.34 3.36
C SER A 91 -12.62 -8.70 3.13
N GLY A 92 -13.30 -8.10 2.14
CA GLY A 92 -14.69 -8.40 1.80
C GLY A 92 -15.68 -8.16 2.94
N LYS A 93 -15.25 -7.74 4.12
CA LYS A 93 -16.07 -7.64 5.34
C LYS A 93 -16.37 -6.20 5.72
N GLU A 94 -15.54 -5.26 5.29
CA GLU A 94 -15.66 -3.86 5.66
C GLU A 94 -16.76 -3.14 4.87
N ASP A 95 -17.40 -2.15 5.50
CA ASP A 95 -18.35 -1.29 4.81
C ASP A 95 -17.61 -0.41 3.79
N PRO A 96 -18.11 -0.24 2.55
CA PRO A 96 -17.45 0.59 1.54
C PRO A 96 -17.12 2.02 2.02
N ASN A 97 -17.88 2.59 2.97
CA ASN A 97 -17.57 3.91 3.51
C ASN A 97 -16.35 3.90 4.44
N LYS A 98 -16.14 2.81 5.19
CA LYS A 98 -14.93 2.62 6.02
C LYS A 98 -13.69 2.48 5.14
N VAL A 99 -13.79 1.71 4.05
CA VAL A 99 -12.72 1.58 3.05
C VAL A 99 -12.35 2.95 2.46
N ARG A 100 -13.35 3.74 2.06
CA ARG A 100 -13.15 5.12 1.58
C ARG A 100 -12.48 6.02 2.62
N SER A 101 -12.96 5.97 3.87
CA SER A 101 -12.39 6.78 4.96
C SER A 101 -10.91 6.48 5.20
N ARG A 102 -10.52 5.19 5.19
CA ARG A 102 -9.11 4.77 5.32
C ARG A 102 -8.25 5.27 4.16
N PHE A 103 -8.74 5.12 2.93
CA PHE A 103 -8.05 5.63 1.74
C PHE A 103 -7.85 7.15 1.82
N ASP A 104 -8.89 7.91 2.17
CA ASP A 104 -8.81 9.36 2.34
C ASP A 104 -7.82 9.75 3.45
N ALA A 105 -7.76 8.98 4.54
CA ALA A 105 -6.80 9.21 5.63
C ALA A 105 -5.34 9.00 5.17
N GLU A 106 -5.06 7.95 4.41
CA GLU A 106 -3.72 7.74 3.85
C GLU A 106 -3.35 8.80 2.81
N LEU A 107 -4.27 9.19 1.92
CA LEU A 107 -4.03 10.31 1.01
C LEU A 107 -3.69 11.61 1.75
N ARG A 108 -4.33 11.88 2.89
CA ARG A 108 -3.98 13.04 3.73
C ARG A 108 -2.55 12.92 4.27
N LYS A 109 -2.13 11.75 4.76
CA LYS A 109 -0.76 11.53 5.23
C LYS A 109 0.27 11.75 4.12
N VAL A 110 0.01 11.22 2.92
CA VAL A 110 0.88 11.41 1.74
C VAL A 110 0.98 12.89 1.38
N ARG A 111 -0.15 13.62 1.31
CA ARG A 111 -0.15 15.07 1.08
C ARG A 111 0.61 15.84 2.14
N ASN A 112 0.48 15.49 3.41
CA ASN A 112 1.18 16.17 4.50
C ASN A 112 2.69 15.93 4.40
N ARG A 113 3.14 14.69 4.16
CA ARG A 113 4.55 14.38 3.93
C ARG A 113 5.13 15.17 2.76
N PHE A 114 4.41 15.25 1.65
CA PHE A 114 4.83 16.04 0.49
C PHE A 114 4.96 17.53 0.83
N ARG A 115 3.98 18.11 1.53
CA ARG A 115 4.02 19.51 1.96
C ARG A 115 5.18 19.80 2.92
N ASP A 116 5.46 18.88 3.85
CA ASP A 116 6.58 19.02 4.78
C ASP A 116 7.93 18.93 4.05
N ASP A 117 8.06 18.02 3.08
CA ASP A 117 9.26 17.91 2.24
C ASP A 117 9.49 19.18 1.41
N GLN A 118 8.44 19.68 0.77
CA GLN A 118 8.43 20.95 0.04
C GLN A 118 8.84 22.14 0.92
N ARG A 119 8.37 22.19 2.16
CA ARG A 119 8.75 23.22 3.13
C ARG A 119 10.23 23.13 3.46
N LYS A 120 10.70 21.95 3.88
CA LYS A 120 12.11 21.70 4.22
C LYS A 120 13.05 22.01 3.07
N THR A 121 12.67 21.64 1.84
CA THR A 121 13.47 21.89 0.64
C THR A 121 13.63 23.39 0.41
N ARG A 122 12.55 24.18 0.54
CA ARG A 122 12.61 25.65 0.44
C ARG A 122 13.43 26.30 1.56
N GLU A 123 13.29 25.81 2.79
CA GLU A 123 14.05 26.30 3.94
C GLU A 123 15.55 26.05 3.74
N ASN A 124 15.93 24.83 3.33
CA ASN A 124 17.32 24.47 3.05
C ASN A 124 17.90 25.31 1.91
N TYR A 125 17.18 25.44 0.79
CA TYR A 125 17.62 26.29 -0.31
C TYR A 125 17.83 27.74 0.13
N THR A 126 16.89 28.29 0.90
CA THR A 126 16.98 29.68 1.38
C THR A 126 18.16 29.88 2.33
N LYS A 127 18.47 28.87 3.16
CA LYS A 127 19.66 28.88 4.00
C LYS A 127 20.93 28.86 3.16
N GLU A 128 21.06 27.92 2.23
CA GLU A 128 22.21 27.83 1.33
C GLU A 128 22.41 29.10 0.50
N GLU A 129 21.33 29.69 0.00
CA GLU A 129 21.35 30.96 -0.72
C GLU A 129 21.92 32.09 0.15
N ARG A 130 21.50 32.18 1.42
CA ARG A 130 22.04 33.17 2.36
C ARG A 130 23.52 32.93 2.64
N ASP A 131 23.91 31.68 2.85
CA ASP A 131 25.29 31.30 3.11
C ASP A 131 26.19 31.65 1.91
N ARG A 132 25.78 31.28 0.69
CA ARG A 132 26.48 31.66 -0.55
C ARG A 132 26.65 33.18 -0.70
N ARG A 133 25.60 33.95 -0.43
CA ARG A 133 25.63 35.42 -0.49
C ARG A 133 26.58 36.01 0.57
N SER A 134 26.49 35.52 1.81
CA SER A 134 27.37 35.94 2.90
C SER A 134 28.83 35.67 2.57
N ASP A 135 29.15 34.46 2.10
CA ASP A 135 30.51 34.05 1.80
C ASP A 135 31.09 34.82 0.62
N PHE A 136 30.28 35.10 -0.41
CA PHE A 136 30.67 35.95 -1.51
C PHE A 136 31.01 37.38 -1.06
N LEU A 137 30.16 37.99 -0.22
CA LEU A 137 30.41 39.34 0.30
C LEU A 137 31.64 39.40 1.21
N LYS A 138 31.88 38.38 2.03
CA LYS A 138 33.10 38.26 2.84
C LYS A 138 34.34 38.19 1.94
N LYS A 139 34.30 37.41 0.86
CA LYS A 139 35.39 37.32 -0.12
C LYS A 139 35.65 38.67 -0.80
N LEU A 140 34.62 39.35 -1.29
CA LEU A 140 34.78 40.69 -1.89
C LEU A 140 35.37 41.71 -0.92
N ASN A 141 34.90 41.72 0.34
CA ASN A 141 35.44 42.61 1.36
C ASN A 141 36.91 42.30 1.65
N LYS A 142 37.27 41.02 1.78
CA LYS A 142 38.65 40.60 1.99
C LYS A 142 39.54 41.03 0.82
N GLU A 143 39.14 40.76 -0.42
CA GLU A 143 39.86 41.20 -1.62
C GLU A 143 40.07 42.71 -1.65
N ARG A 144 39.08 43.49 -1.22
CA ARG A 144 39.19 44.95 -1.13
C ARG A 144 40.17 45.38 -0.03
N ASP A 145 40.14 44.71 1.11
CA ASP A 145 41.02 45.06 2.23
C ASP A 145 42.47 44.67 1.91
N ASP A 146 42.69 43.52 1.27
CA ASP A 146 43.99 43.07 0.75
C ASP A 146 44.51 44.04 -0.35
N PHE A 147 43.65 44.47 -1.28
CA PHE A 147 44.04 45.46 -2.29
C PHE A 147 44.42 46.82 -1.68
N LYS A 148 43.73 47.23 -0.60
CA LYS A 148 44.02 48.50 0.09
C LYS A 148 45.31 48.49 0.90
N SER A 149 45.84 47.33 1.28
CA SER A 149 47.13 47.29 1.99
C SER A 149 48.32 47.62 1.10
N ASP A 150 48.17 47.48 -0.22
CA ASP A 150 49.23 47.75 -1.20
C ASP A 150 49.15 49.18 -1.76
N LYS A 151 50.30 49.71 -2.19
CA LYS A 151 50.36 51.00 -2.87
C LYS A 151 50.04 50.83 -4.36
N ASN A 152 48.79 51.10 -4.73
CA ASN A 152 48.33 50.98 -6.12
C ASN A 152 48.25 52.34 -6.82
N THR A 153 48.46 52.32 -8.13
CA THR A 153 48.30 53.48 -9.02
C THR A 153 46.82 53.86 -9.21
N ARG A 154 46.55 55.03 -9.78
CA ARG A 154 45.18 55.51 -10.02
C ARG A 154 44.43 54.61 -11.01
N GLU A 155 45.12 54.16 -12.05
CA GLU A 155 44.61 53.30 -13.10
C GLU A 155 44.24 51.93 -12.54
N GLU A 156 45.12 51.31 -11.76
CA GLU A 156 44.86 50.03 -11.08
C GLU A 156 43.67 50.13 -10.11
N ASN A 157 43.57 51.21 -9.35
CA ASN A 157 42.41 51.47 -8.49
C ASN A 157 41.11 51.48 -9.30
N LYS A 158 41.07 52.21 -10.42
CA LYS A 158 39.88 52.31 -11.27
C LYS A 158 39.48 50.95 -11.83
N GLU A 159 40.45 50.16 -12.30
CA GLU A 159 40.20 48.83 -12.86
C GLU A 159 39.70 47.85 -11.80
N PHE A 160 40.34 47.79 -10.63
CA PHE A 160 39.95 46.94 -9.51
C PHE A 160 38.49 47.14 -9.10
N TYR A 161 38.06 48.39 -8.88
CA TYR A 161 36.68 48.66 -8.47
C TYR A 161 35.66 48.38 -9.59
N LYS A 162 36.03 48.57 -10.86
CA LYS A 162 35.19 48.19 -12.01
C LYS A 162 35.02 46.67 -12.09
N GLU A 163 36.08 45.90 -11.85
CA GLU A 163 36.03 44.45 -11.83
C GLU A 163 35.20 43.93 -10.65
N GLN A 164 35.40 44.47 -9.45
CA GLN A 164 34.59 44.13 -8.27
C GLN A 164 33.10 44.38 -8.49
N ASP A 165 32.73 45.53 -9.07
CA ASP A 165 31.32 45.83 -9.38
C ASP A 165 30.76 44.86 -10.44
N SER A 166 31.56 44.51 -11.44
CA SER A 166 31.19 43.51 -12.46
C SER A 166 30.96 42.13 -11.85
N LYS A 167 31.90 41.63 -11.03
CA LYS A 167 31.79 40.35 -10.29
C LYS A 167 30.55 40.32 -9.41
N ARG A 168 30.29 41.42 -8.70
CA ARG A 168 29.10 41.57 -7.85
C ARG A 168 27.82 41.47 -8.67
N LYS A 169 27.71 42.24 -9.76
CA LYS A 169 26.54 42.20 -10.65
C LYS A 169 26.30 40.80 -11.22
N GLU A 170 27.35 40.16 -11.70
CA GLU A 170 27.28 38.81 -12.27
C GLU A 170 26.82 37.77 -11.23
N PHE A 171 27.40 37.79 -10.03
CA PHE A 171 27.01 36.87 -8.96
C PHE A 171 25.52 37.00 -8.61
N PHE A 172 25.03 38.23 -8.40
CA PHE A 172 23.63 38.46 -8.05
C PHE A 172 22.66 38.21 -9.21
N ALA A 173 23.09 38.34 -10.46
CA ALA A 173 22.32 37.89 -11.61
C ALA A 173 22.17 36.36 -11.59
N LYS A 174 23.28 35.62 -11.43
CA LYS A 174 23.28 34.16 -11.35
C LYS A 174 22.43 33.63 -10.20
N GLU A 175 22.54 34.20 -8.99
CA GLU A 175 21.71 33.77 -7.86
C GLU A 175 20.21 34.03 -8.10
N ARG A 176 19.85 35.12 -8.79
CA ARG A 176 18.47 35.40 -9.17
C ARG A 176 17.92 34.35 -10.12
N ASP A 177 18.71 33.93 -11.10
CA ASP A 177 18.29 32.92 -12.08
C ASP A 177 18.21 31.53 -11.44
N LYS A 178 19.17 31.15 -10.60
CA LYS A 178 19.07 29.93 -9.77
C LYS A 178 17.81 29.91 -8.91
N ARG A 179 17.41 31.05 -8.35
CA ARG A 179 16.17 31.13 -7.55
C ARG A 179 14.95 30.89 -8.42
N LYS A 180 14.89 31.48 -9.61
CA LYS A 180 13.78 31.26 -10.55
C LYS A 180 13.69 29.79 -10.97
N GLU A 181 14.83 29.17 -11.29
CA GLU A 181 14.90 27.76 -11.67
C GLU A 181 14.40 26.85 -10.54
N PHE A 182 14.87 27.08 -9.32
CA PHE A 182 14.41 26.37 -8.14
C PHE A 182 12.89 26.48 -7.92
N GLU A 183 12.33 27.70 -8.01
CA GLU A 183 10.87 27.88 -7.85
C GLU A 183 10.08 27.23 -9.01
N ALA A 184 10.62 27.24 -10.23
CA ALA A 184 10.02 26.56 -11.37
C ALA A 184 9.98 25.04 -11.16
N GLU A 185 11.09 24.45 -10.73
CA GLU A 185 11.18 23.03 -10.35
C GLU A 185 10.16 22.70 -9.24
N MET A 186 10.08 23.54 -8.21
CA MET A 186 9.14 23.32 -7.10
C MET A 186 7.68 23.36 -7.54
N ASN A 187 7.35 24.23 -8.48
CA ASN A 187 6.01 24.31 -9.07
C ASN A 187 5.70 23.09 -9.94
N THR A 188 6.64 22.64 -10.77
CA THR A 188 6.49 21.42 -11.57
C THR A 188 6.25 20.21 -10.68
N ARG A 189 7.09 20.01 -9.66
CA ARG A 189 6.95 18.93 -8.68
C ARG A 189 5.59 18.94 -7.97
N SER A 190 5.06 20.13 -7.68
CA SER A 190 3.70 20.29 -7.11
C SER A 190 2.60 19.88 -8.09
N LYS A 191 2.72 20.27 -9.37
CA LYS A 191 1.76 19.86 -10.42
C LYS A 191 1.76 18.35 -10.60
N ASP A 192 2.94 17.75 -10.71
CA ASP A 192 3.09 16.30 -10.92
C ASP A 192 2.51 15.51 -9.75
N PHE A 193 2.78 15.93 -8.51
CA PHE A 193 2.19 15.33 -7.32
C PHE A 193 0.66 15.43 -7.32
N ASN A 194 0.10 16.58 -7.69
CA ASN A 194 -1.35 16.75 -7.74
C ASN A 194 -2.00 15.89 -8.83
N ALA A 195 -1.35 15.73 -9.99
CA ALA A 195 -1.78 14.83 -11.05
C ALA A 195 -1.79 13.37 -10.54
N TYR A 196 -0.69 12.92 -9.94
CA TYR A 196 -0.59 11.60 -9.33
C TYR A 196 -1.72 11.33 -8.31
N ILE A 197 -1.99 12.27 -7.40
CA ILE A 197 -3.07 12.12 -6.41
C ILE A 197 -4.45 12.04 -7.08
N LYS A 198 -4.66 12.78 -8.17
CA LYS A 198 -5.91 12.73 -8.93
C LYS A 198 -6.09 11.36 -9.58
N ASP A 199 -5.05 10.84 -10.19
CA ASP A 199 -5.07 9.55 -10.88
C ASP A 199 -5.32 8.40 -9.89
N LYS A 200 -4.60 8.38 -8.77
CA LYS A 200 -4.81 7.38 -7.70
C LYS A 200 -6.21 7.41 -7.10
N ARG A 201 -6.79 8.61 -6.98
CA ARG A 201 -8.19 8.75 -6.55
C ARG A 201 -9.15 8.20 -7.60
N GLY A 202 -8.85 8.37 -8.89
CA GLY A 202 -9.59 7.77 -10.00
C GLY A 202 -9.57 6.24 -9.93
N GLU A 203 -8.38 5.65 -9.83
CA GLU A 203 -8.18 4.19 -9.67
C GLU A 203 -8.96 3.65 -8.48
N PHE A 204 -8.83 4.29 -7.31
CA PHE A 204 -9.55 3.89 -6.10
C PHE A 204 -11.07 3.95 -6.27
N ASN A 205 -11.59 5.00 -6.91
CA ASN A 205 -13.03 5.14 -7.11
C ASN A 205 -13.59 4.03 -8.02
N GLN A 206 -12.84 3.63 -9.04
CA GLN A 206 -13.23 2.51 -9.91
C GLN A 206 -13.28 1.20 -9.11
N ILE A 207 -12.21 0.89 -8.36
CA ILE A 207 -12.15 -0.31 -7.50
C ILE A 207 -13.28 -0.29 -6.45
N LEU A 208 -13.57 0.87 -5.85
CA LEU A 208 -14.63 1.02 -4.86
C LEU A 208 -16.02 0.81 -5.48
N LYS A 209 -16.22 1.20 -6.74
CA LYS A 209 -17.46 0.94 -7.47
C LYS A 209 -17.68 -0.56 -7.62
N ASP A 210 -16.68 -1.27 -8.13
CA ASP A 210 -16.73 -2.72 -8.33
C ASP A 210 -16.96 -3.45 -7.00
N TYR A 211 -16.29 -3.00 -5.94
CA TYR A 211 -16.49 -3.52 -4.58
C TYR A 211 -17.91 -3.32 -4.05
N ARG A 212 -18.53 -2.16 -4.30
CA ARG A 212 -19.92 -1.89 -3.92
C ARG A 212 -20.90 -2.78 -4.68
N GLU A 213 -20.65 -3.04 -5.95
CA GLU A 213 -21.46 -3.93 -6.77
C GLU A 213 -21.39 -5.37 -6.24
N GLN A 214 -20.18 -5.88 -5.97
CA GLN A 214 -19.98 -7.19 -5.33
C GLN A 214 -20.73 -7.30 -4.00
N LYS A 215 -20.62 -6.28 -3.13
CA LYS A 215 -21.33 -6.25 -1.84
C LYS A 215 -22.86 -6.26 -1.98
N ARG A 216 -23.40 -5.57 -2.98
CA ARG A 216 -24.84 -5.57 -3.26
C ARG A 216 -25.30 -6.94 -3.73
N GLU A 217 -24.51 -7.59 -4.58
CA GLU A 217 -24.81 -8.92 -5.09
C GLU A 217 -24.78 -9.98 -3.99
N GLU A 218 -23.74 -9.98 -3.14
CA GLU A 218 -23.67 -10.83 -1.95
C GLU A 218 -24.89 -10.66 -1.03
N LYS A 219 -25.35 -9.40 -0.85
CA LYS A 219 -26.53 -9.11 -0.03
C LYS A 219 -27.80 -9.67 -0.66
N ARG A 220 -27.96 -9.60 -1.99
CA ARG A 220 -29.10 -10.17 -2.73
C ARG A 220 -29.13 -11.70 -2.59
N ILE A 221 -28.00 -12.36 -2.88
CA ILE A 221 -27.86 -13.81 -2.77
C ILE A 221 -28.17 -14.27 -1.34
N ARG A 222 -27.64 -13.57 -0.33
CA ARG A 222 -27.92 -13.89 1.08
C ARG A 222 -29.42 -13.75 1.43
N GLN A 223 -30.07 -12.68 0.96
CA GLN A 223 -31.50 -12.48 1.19
C GLN A 223 -32.34 -13.57 0.50
N GLU A 224 -31.96 -13.99 -0.70
CA GLU A 224 -32.63 -15.09 -1.41
C GLU A 224 -32.47 -16.43 -0.70
N GLN A 225 -31.24 -16.78 -0.28
CA GLN A 225 -30.97 -17.96 0.53
C GLN A 225 -31.75 -17.96 1.85
N GLU A 226 -31.87 -16.81 2.52
CA GLU A 226 -32.69 -16.68 3.73
C GLU A 226 -34.19 -16.86 3.44
N ARG A 227 -34.70 -16.35 2.31
CA ARG A 227 -36.09 -16.56 1.87
C ARG A 227 -36.36 -18.02 1.54
N GLU A 228 -35.47 -18.70 0.83
CA GLU A 228 -35.60 -20.13 0.53
C GLU A 228 -35.56 -20.99 1.79
N LYS A 229 -34.63 -20.71 2.71
CA LYS A 229 -34.57 -21.40 4.01
C LYS A 229 -35.87 -21.22 4.80
N LYS A 230 -36.45 -20.01 4.79
CA LYS A 230 -37.77 -19.75 5.41
C LYS A 230 -38.90 -20.52 4.73
N LYS A 231 -38.94 -20.56 3.39
CA LYS A 231 -39.92 -21.35 2.62
C LYS A 231 -39.83 -22.84 2.95
N LYS A 232 -38.63 -23.43 2.90
CA LYS A 232 -38.38 -24.84 3.25
C LYS A 232 -38.80 -25.16 4.69
N LYS A 233 -38.45 -24.31 5.67
CA LYS A 233 -38.88 -24.48 7.06
C LYS A 233 -40.41 -24.40 7.23
N MET A 234 -41.08 -23.50 6.52
CA MET A 234 -42.54 -23.37 6.56
C MET A 234 -43.24 -24.58 5.93
N GLU A 235 -42.72 -25.08 4.81
CA GLU A 235 -43.23 -26.29 4.15
C GLU A 235 -43.05 -27.53 5.02
N GLU A 236 -41.87 -27.67 5.67
CA GLU A 236 -41.61 -28.73 6.64
C GLU A 236 -42.55 -28.63 7.87
N ALA A 237 -42.79 -27.43 8.39
CA ALA A 237 -43.75 -27.22 9.48
C ALA A 237 -45.19 -27.58 9.06
N ARG A 238 -45.59 -27.22 7.82
CA ARG A 238 -46.90 -27.59 7.24
C ARG A 238 -47.04 -29.10 7.06
N SER A 239 -46.01 -29.79 6.56
CA SER A 239 -46.05 -31.24 6.36
C SER A 239 -46.09 -32.01 7.69
N ARG A 240 -45.35 -31.55 8.71
CA ARG A 240 -45.45 -32.07 10.09
C ARG A 240 -46.84 -31.90 10.69
N SER A 241 -47.47 -30.75 10.45
CA SER A 241 -48.84 -30.48 10.94
C SER A 241 -49.89 -31.37 10.25
N ARG A 242 -49.77 -31.59 8.93
CA ARG A 242 -50.63 -32.53 8.19
C ARG A 242 -50.51 -33.97 8.72
N ARG A 243 -49.29 -34.43 9.01
CA ARG A 243 -49.08 -35.77 9.59
C ARG A 243 -49.69 -35.93 10.98
N ARG A 244 -49.69 -34.88 11.82
CA ARG A 244 -50.37 -34.90 13.12
C ARG A 244 -51.90 -34.86 13.01
N GLY A 245 -52.46 -34.17 12.02
CA GLY A 245 -53.90 -34.07 11.80
C GLY A 245 -54.56 -35.36 11.29
N GLN A 246 -53.81 -36.28 10.69
CA GLN A 246 -54.34 -37.58 10.21
C GLN A 246 -54.50 -38.63 11.33
N GLY A 247 -54.01 -38.35 12.55
CA GLY A 247 -54.14 -39.25 13.70
C GLY A 247 -55.36 -39.00 14.60
N TYR A 248 -56.21 -38.02 14.26
CA TYR A 248 -57.42 -37.66 15.02
C TYR A 248 -58.67 -37.70 14.12
N GLN A 249 -58.89 -38.82 13.43
CA GLN A 249 -60.25 -39.24 13.08
C GLN A 249 -60.80 -40.10 14.23
N SER A 250 -61.07 -39.47 15.36
CA SER A 250 -61.94 -40.03 16.39
C SER A 250 -63.11 -39.07 16.61
N GLN A 251 -64.24 -39.43 16.01
CA GLN A 251 -65.59 -39.09 16.45
C GLN A 251 -65.92 -37.59 16.56
N SER A 252 -66.38 -37.02 15.46
CA SER A 252 -67.14 -35.77 15.46
C SER A 252 -68.48 -35.97 16.19
N ALA A 253 -68.52 -35.61 17.47
CA ALA A 253 -69.77 -35.29 18.15
C ALA A 253 -70.28 -33.94 17.61
N VAL A 254 -71.47 -33.95 17.05
CA VAL A 254 -72.20 -32.77 16.57
C VAL A 254 -72.51 -31.88 17.77
N SER A 255 -71.70 -30.83 17.97
CA SER A 255 -71.96 -29.79 18.98
C SER A 255 -72.97 -28.78 18.42
N ASN A 256 -74.26 -29.06 18.64
CA ASN A 256 -75.35 -28.11 18.47
C ASN A 256 -75.35 -27.06 19.61
N ASN A 257 -74.35 -26.18 19.64
CA ASN A 257 -74.30 -25.11 20.64
C ASN A 257 -74.75 -23.77 20.00
N PRO A 258 -75.96 -23.27 20.30
CA PRO A 258 -76.55 -22.11 19.62
C PRO A 258 -75.79 -20.79 19.85
N ALA A 259 -74.98 -20.69 20.91
CA ALA A 259 -74.20 -19.48 21.24
C ALA A 259 -73.08 -19.16 20.22
N LEU A 260 -72.65 -20.11 19.39
CA LEU A 260 -71.60 -19.90 18.39
C LEU A 260 -72.13 -19.42 17.03
N LYS A 261 -73.44 -19.50 16.78
CA LYS A 261 -74.05 -18.91 15.57
C LYS A 261 -74.10 -17.39 15.63
N GLU A 262 -74.30 -16.81 16.81
CA GLU A 262 -74.41 -15.36 17.01
C GLU A 262 -73.11 -14.60 16.66
N PHE A 263 -71.95 -15.24 16.79
CA PHE A 263 -70.67 -14.63 16.46
C PHE A 263 -70.32 -14.59 14.97
N ASP A 264 -70.89 -15.48 14.15
CA ASP A 264 -70.68 -15.44 12.70
C ASP A 264 -71.60 -14.41 12.02
N ASP A 265 -72.76 -14.11 12.60
CA ASP A 265 -73.66 -13.06 12.11
C ASP A 265 -73.13 -11.63 12.39
N MET A 266 -72.29 -11.45 13.42
CA MET A 266 -71.63 -10.16 13.71
C MET A 266 -70.54 -9.76 12.69
N LYS A 267 -70.05 -10.68 11.85
CA LYS A 267 -69.03 -10.35 10.82
C LYS A 267 -69.62 -9.68 9.58
N ASN A 268 -70.94 -9.65 9.44
CA ASN A 268 -71.66 -9.05 8.31
C ASN A 268 -72.18 -7.63 8.60
N VAL A 269 -71.57 -6.91 9.54
CA VAL A 269 -71.85 -5.47 9.70
C VAL A 269 -71.02 -4.68 8.67
N PRO A 270 -71.64 -3.97 7.71
CA PRO A 270 -70.91 -3.17 6.74
C PRO A 270 -70.15 -2.05 7.45
N GLY A 271 -68.82 -2.08 7.36
CA GLY A 271 -67.95 -1.05 7.92
C GLY A 271 -68.22 0.31 7.28
N ARG A 272 -68.50 1.30 8.12
CA ARG A 272 -68.66 2.72 7.75
C ARG A 272 -67.32 3.23 7.22
N VAL A 273 -67.27 3.57 5.93
CA VAL A 273 -66.10 4.23 5.32
C VAL A 273 -66.03 5.64 5.88
N LEU A 274 -64.95 5.96 6.60
CA LEU A 274 -64.62 7.33 6.98
C LEU A 274 -64.04 8.03 5.75
N SER A 275 -64.73 9.07 5.29
CA SER A 275 -64.29 9.97 4.22
C SER A 275 -63.02 10.74 4.65
N PRO A 276 -62.12 11.11 3.73
CA PRO A 276 -60.81 11.68 4.06
C PRO A 276 -60.80 13.20 4.27
N ASP A 277 -61.91 13.82 4.65
CA ASP A 277 -62.04 15.28 4.75
C ASP A 277 -62.56 15.72 6.13
N GLU A 278 -61.81 15.46 7.21
CA GLU A 278 -61.92 16.24 8.47
C GLU A 278 -60.52 16.36 9.12
N GLU A 279 -59.94 17.56 8.94
CA GLU A 279 -58.87 18.31 9.67
C GLU A 279 -57.50 17.68 9.99
#